data_AF-A0A3D5HFU0-F1
#
_entry.id   AF-A0A3D5HFU0-F1
#
_cell.length_a   1.000
_cell.length_b   1.000
_cell.length_c   1.000
_cell.angle_alpha   90.00
_cell.angle_beta   90.00
_cell.angle_gamma   90.00
#
_symmetry.space_group_name_H-M   'P 1'
#
loop_
_entity.id
_entity.type
_entity.pdbx_description
1 polymer ?
#
loop_
_entity_poly.entity_id
_entity_poly.type
_entity_poly.pdbx_seq_one_letter_code
_entity_poly.pdbx_strand_id
1 'polypeptide(L)'
;HLLDLPHGGKTVISWSVNPEAIVKQEELKTARLHERLEAAGRASAAGYKVAFHFDPMIHYPDWEKGYQDLVDQILDAVPPDRIAWISLGTLRYISSLKSVVDERFPKSQVFLGEFVPGEDGKMRYLKKIRQRLFRNVQQRIEKLAPQIPTYLCMENSSLWEKTMPYRPQTAPDVEEKLAFSLRDRFPVEA
;
A
#
# COMPACT_ATOMS: atom_id res chain seq x y z
N HIS A 1 -1.77 24.22 10.74
CA HIS A 1 -1.54 22.76 10.81
C HIS A 1 -2.73 22.09 10.10
N LEU A 2 -2.56 20.93 9.42
CA LEU A 2 -3.63 20.36 8.59
C LEU A 2 -4.88 19.94 9.38
N LEU A 3 -4.69 19.52 10.63
CA LEU A 3 -5.74 18.90 11.46
C LEU A 3 -6.94 19.82 11.74
N ASP A 4 -6.75 21.13 11.77
CA ASP A 4 -7.80 22.10 12.13
C ASP A 4 -8.52 22.68 10.90
N LEU A 5 -8.21 22.19 9.70
CA LEU A 5 -8.82 22.70 8.46
C LEU A 5 -10.26 22.18 8.31
N PRO A 6 -11.19 22.99 7.76
CA PRO A 6 -12.57 22.59 7.53
C PRO A 6 -12.69 21.64 6.32
N HIS A 7 -12.25 20.40 6.47
CA HIS A 7 -12.17 19.41 5.39
C HIS A 7 -13.53 18.81 4.97
N GLY A 8 -14.58 18.99 5.79
CA GLY A 8 -15.96 18.59 5.47
C GLY A 8 -16.12 17.11 5.10
N GLY A 9 -15.25 16.24 5.61
CA GLY A 9 -15.23 14.79 5.30
C GLY A 9 -14.88 14.42 3.84
N LYS A 10 -14.44 15.40 3.03
CA LYS A 10 -14.16 15.27 1.58
C LYS A 10 -12.67 15.12 1.25
N THR A 11 -11.83 14.96 2.26
CA THR A 11 -10.39 14.76 2.12
C THR A 11 -9.98 13.45 2.77
N VAL A 12 -9.19 12.67 2.05
CA VAL A 12 -8.51 11.49 2.58
C VAL A 12 -7.02 11.80 2.63
N ILE A 13 -6.39 11.62 3.79
CA ILE A 13 -4.94 11.74 3.93
C ILE A 13 -4.36 10.33 3.82
N SER A 14 -3.29 10.15 3.05
CA SER A 14 -2.69 8.83 2.86
C SER A 14 -1.20 8.80 3.16
N TRP A 15 -0.72 7.61 3.53
CA TRP A 15 0.67 7.35 3.83
C TRP A 15 1.19 6.19 2.99
N SER A 16 2.36 6.37 2.40
CA SER A 16 3.17 5.24 1.93
C SER A 16 3.78 4.54 3.13
N VAL A 17 3.63 3.22 3.18
CA VAL A 17 4.07 2.39 4.31
C VAL A 17 4.84 1.18 3.81
N ASN A 18 5.83 0.79 4.59
CA ASN A 18 6.64 -0.39 4.39
C ASN A 18 7.11 -0.94 5.74
N PRO A 19 7.51 -2.21 5.82
CA PRO A 19 8.09 -2.76 7.05
C PRO A 19 9.30 -1.93 7.49
N GLU A 20 9.51 -1.80 8.81
CA GLU A 20 10.56 -0.93 9.38
C GLU A 20 11.96 -1.24 8.81
N ALA A 21 12.24 -2.50 8.48
CA ALA A 21 13.49 -2.91 7.82
C ALA A 21 13.69 -2.18 6.47
N ILE A 22 12.65 -2.14 5.63
CA ILE A 22 12.66 -1.46 4.34
C ILE A 22 12.71 0.06 4.52
N VAL A 23 11.93 0.62 5.45
CA VAL A 23 11.96 2.06 5.74
C VAL A 23 13.36 2.50 6.18
N LYS A 24 14.04 1.71 7.01
CA LYS A 24 15.40 1.99 7.46
C LYS A 24 16.44 1.92 6.36
N GLN A 25 16.30 0.94 5.46
CA GLN A 25 17.31 0.63 4.47
C GLN A 25 17.16 1.45 3.18
N GLU A 26 15.94 1.60 2.69
CA GLU A 26 15.68 2.11 1.33
C GLU A 26 15.02 3.50 1.33
N GLU A 27 14.29 3.90 2.37
CA GLU A 27 13.53 5.16 2.40
C GLU A 27 14.29 6.29 3.12
N LEU A 28 15.50 6.59 2.63
CA LEU A 28 16.40 7.57 3.25
C LEU A 28 15.78 8.97 3.32
N LYS A 29 16.05 9.68 4.43
CA LYS A 29 15.59 11.06 4.68
C LYS A 29 14.06 11.21 4.71
N THR A 30 13.34 10.15 5.04
CA THR A 30 11.90 10.17 5.29
C THR A 30 11.59 9.86 6.76
N ALA A 31 10.37 10.14 7.20
CA ALA A 31 9.89 9.76 8.52
C ALA A 31 9.89 8.23 8.70
N ARG A 32 10.18 7.75 9.91
CA ARG A 32 10.10 6.34 10.29
C ARG A 32 8.66 5.83 10.27
N LEU A 33 8.46 4.50 10.27
CA LEU A 33 7.12 3.93 10.21
C LEU A 33 6.27 4.40 11.40
N HIS A 34 6.81 4.36 12.62
CA HIS A 34 6.07 4.77 13.82
C HIS A 34 5.60 6.23 13.75
N GLU A 35 6.43 7.15 13.25
CA GLU A 35 6.06 8.57 13.06
C GLU A 35 4.93 8.73 12.04
N ARG A 36 4.95 7.94 10.95
CA ARG A 36 3.86 7.92 9.95
C ARG A 36 2.56 7.42 10.55
N LEU A 37 2.62 6.34 11.33
CA LEU A 37 1.44 5.74 11.96
C LEU A 37 0.87 6.65 13.06
N GLU A 38 1.72 7.33 13.84
CA GLU A 38 1.28 8.33 14.80
C GLU A 38 0.57 9.50 14.09
N ALA A 39 1.14 9.99 12.99
CA ALA A 39 0.52 11.04 12.18
C ALA A 39 -0.83 10.60 11.59
N ALA A 40 -0.93 9.33 11.14
CA ALA A 40 -2.17 8.75 10.65
C ALA A 40 -3.23 8.65 11.76
N GLY A 41 -2.85 8.20 12.95
CA GLY A 41 -3.73 8.17 14.13
C GLY A 41 -4.25 9.57 14.49
N ARG A 42 -3.38 10.59 14.48
CA ARG A 42 -3.78 11.99 14.72
C ARG A 42 -4.73 12.54 13.66
N ALA A 43 -4.48 12.25 12.38
CA ALA A 43 -5.39 12.64 11.30
C ALA A 43 -6.75 11.96 11.43
N SER A 44 -6.76 10.66 11.74
CA SER A 44 -7.98 9.91 12.02
C SER A 44 -8.76 10.50 13.20
N ALA A 45 -8.08 10.86 14.29
CA ALA A 45 -8.68 11.48 15.47
C ALA A 45 -9.26 12.88 15.17
N ALA A 46 -8.66 13.62 14.23
CA ALA A 46 -9.18 14.90 13.74
C ALA A 46 -10.35 14.75 12.75
N GLY A 47 -10.81 13.52 12.47
CA GLY A 47 -11.97 13.28 11.60
C GLY A 47 -11.63 13.09 10.12
N TYR A 48 -10.35 13.10 9.74
CA TYR A 48 -9.95 12.69 8.40
C TYR A 48 -10.17 11.19 8.22
N LYS A 49 -10.58 10.81 7.02
CA LYS A 49 -10.43 9.43 6.56
C LYS A 49 -8.97 9.23 6.18
N VAL A 50 -8.46 8.03 6.38
CA VAL A 50 -7.06 7.73 6.05
C VAL A 50 -6.92 6.57 5.07
N ALA A 51 -5.81 6.53 4.34
CA ALA A 51 -5.50 5.41 3.46
C ALA A 51 -4.01 5.04 3.53
N PHE A 52 -3.71 3.79 3.18
CA PHE A 52 -2.33 3.29 3.22
C PHE A 52 -1.93 2.71 1.88
N HIS A 53 -0.71 3.04 1.45
CA HIS A 53 -0.12 2.58 0.21
C HIS A 53 1.07 1.69 0.51
N PHE A 54 0.92 0.39 0.21
CA PHE A 54 2.03 -0.56 0.15
C PHE A 54 2.59 -0.51 -1.28
N ASP A 55 3.20 0.62 -1.64
CA ASP A 55 3.78 0.82 -2.97
C ASP A 55 5.11 1.60 -2.85
N PRO A 56 6.27 0.96 -3.07
CA PRO A 56 6.43 -0.43 -3.52
C PRO A 56 6.51 -1.45 -2.38
N MET A 57 5.84 -2.60 -2.54
CA MET A 57 6.16 -3.83 -1.81
C MET A 57 7.47 -4.43 -2.33
N ILE A 58 8.36 -4.78 -1.41
CA ILE A 58 9.71 -5.30 -1.65
C ILE A 58 9.79 -6.76 -1.24
N HIS A 59 10.43 -7.60 -2.05
CA HIS A 59 10.72 -9.00 -1.70
C HIS A 59 12.11 -9.08 -1.04
N TYR A 60 12.14 -9.18 0.29
CA TYR A 60 13.36 -9.20 1.12
C TYR A 60 13.31 -10.38 2.11
N PRO A 61 14.41 -10.78 2.77
CA PRO A 61 14.36 -11.80 3.82
C PRO A 61 13.30 -11.48 4.88
N ASP A 62 12.49 -12.46 5.29
CA ASP A 62 11.40 -12.29 6.27
C ASP A 62 10.24 -11.36 5.84
N TRP A 63 10.08 -11.08 4.54
CA TRP A 63 9.01 -10.25 4.02
C TRP A 63 7.61 -10.69 4.49
N GLU A 64 7.37 -12.00 4.61
CA GLU A 64 6.06 -12.54 5.02
C GLU A 64 5.64 -11.99 6.39
N LYS A 65 6.50 -12.17 7.39
CA LYS A 65 6.26 -11.67 8.74
C LYS A 65 6.23 -10.15 8.78
N GLY A 66 7.21 -9.50 8.15
CA GLY A 66 7.31 -8.04 8.24
C GLY A 66 6.11 -7.31 7.63
N TYR A 67 5.51 -7.85 6.56
CA TYR A 67 4.27 -7.29 6.03
C TYR A 67 3.03 -7.63 6.87
N GLN A 68 2.97 -8.77 7.55
CA GLN A 68 1.87 -9.06 8.49
C GLN A 68 1.94 -8.16 9.72
N ASP A 69 3.13 -8.00 10.32
CA ASP A 69 3.36 -7.10 11.45
C ASP A 69 3.03 -5.64 11.08
N LEU A 70 3.26 -5.25 9.83
CA LEU A 70 2.89 -3.91 9.34
C LEU A 70 1.37 -3.72 9.31
N VAL A 71 0.61 -4.72 8.86
CA VAL A 71 -0.86 -4.65 8.91
C VAL A 71 -1.33 -4.53 10.36
N ASP A 72 -0.76 -5.32 11.28
CA ASP A 72 -1.11 -5.26 12.70
C ASP A 72 -0.87 -3.86 13.27
N GLN A 73 0.31 -3.28 13.05
CA GLN A 73 0.64 -1.92 13.51
C GLN A 73 -0.28 -0.84 12.92
N ILE A 74 -0.71 -0.99 11.67
CA ILE A 74 -1.68 -0.07 11.05
C ILE A 74 -3.02 -0.13 11.77
N LEU A 75 -3.53 -1.33 12.04
CA LEU A 75 -4.82 -1.54 12.68
C LEU A 75 -4.80 -1.20 14.18
N ASP A 76 -3.64 -1.27 14.83
CA ASP A 76 -3.43 -0.78 16.19
C ASP A 76 -3.42 0.76 16.25
N ALA A 77 -2.85 1.42 15.23
CA ALA A 77 -2.72 2.87 15.19
C ALA A 77 -3.99 3.59 14.69
N VAL A 78 -4.76 2.96 13.82
CA VAL A 78 -5.95 3.55 13.19
C VAL A 78 -7.12 2.57 13.23
N PRO A 79 -8.28 3.00 13.76
CA PRO A 79 -9.51 2.21 13.71
C PRO A 79 -9.85 1.75 12.29
N PRO A 80 -10.15 0.46 12.06
CA PRO A 80 -10.46 -0.07 10.72
C PRO A 80 -11.59 0.67 9.98
N ASP A 81 -12.58 1.15 10.72
CA ASP A 81 -13.71 1.92 10.19
C ASP A 81 -13.29 3.29 9.65
N ARG A 82 -12.14 3.84 10.07
CA ARG A 82 -11.56 5.11 9.57
C ARG A 82 -10.65 4.95 8.35
N ILE A 83 -10.30 3.71 7.99
CA ILE A 83 -9.47 3.40 6.83
C ILE A 83 -10.35 3.34 5.57
N ALA A 84 -10.16 4.31 4.68
CA ALA A 84 -10.86 4.44 3.42
C ALA A 84 -10.51 3.31 2.44
N TRP A 85 -9.21 3.04 2.26
CA TRP A 85 -8.70 1.93 1.45
C TRP A 85 -7.25 1.60 1.79
N ILE A 86 -6.81 0.42 1.33
CA ILE A 86 -5.41 0.02 1.28
C ILE A 86 -5.06 -0.37 -0.16
N SER A 87 -4.00 0.20 -0.71
CA SER A 87 -3.52 -0.14 -2.06
C SER A 87 -2.24 -0.97 -2.01
N LEU A 88 -2.13 -2.00 -2.84
CA LEU A 88 -0.95 -2.86 -2.91
C LEU A 88 -0.29 -2.76 -4.29
N GLY A 89 0.99 -2.41 -4.34
CA GLY A 89 1.78 -2.35 -5.57
C GLY A 89 3.17 -2.88 -5.32
N THR A 90 3.69 -3.78 -6.17
CA THR A 90 5.09 -4.21 -6.04
C THR A 90 6.05 -3.26 -6.75
N LEU A 91 7.33 -3.32 -6.38
CA LEU A 91 8.37 -2.55 -7.06
C LEU A 91 8.32 -2.75 -8.57
N ARG A 92 8.32 -1.62 -9.27
CA ARG A 92 8.44 -1.53 -10.72
C ARG A 92 9.37 -0.39 -11.07
N TYR A 93 10.25 -0.60 -12.05
CA TYR A 93 11.25 0.39 -12.42
C TYR A 93 11.63 0.28 -13.89
N ILE A 94 12.11 1.38 -14.48
CA ILE A 94 12.75 1.34 -15.80
C ILE A 94 14.15 0.76 -15.67
N SER A 95 14.59 -0.10 -16.60
CA SER A 95 15.87 -0.83 -16.49
C SER A 95 17.08 0.09 -16.27
N SER A 96 17.08 1.28 -16.90
CA SER A 96 18.13 2.29 -16.74
C SER A 96 18.24 2.87 -15.33
N LEU A 97 17.21 2.75 -14.49
CA LEU A 97 17.25 3.25 -13.12
C LEU A 97 18.22 2.43 -12.25
N LYS A 98 18.44 1.15 -12.60
CA LYS A 98 19.31 0.27 -11.81
C LYS A 98 20.73 0.83 -11.70
N SER A 99 21.34 1.23 -12.81
CA SER A 99 22.72 1.76 -12.81
C SER A 99 22.82 3.07 -12.01
N VAL A 100 21.81 3.94 -12.12
CA VAL A 100 21.75 5.19 -11.37
C VAL A 100 21.66 4.94 -9.85
N VAL A 101 20.88 3.95 -9.44
CA VAL A 101 20.76 3.58 -8.01
C VAL A 101 22.02 2.89 -7.52
N ASP A 102 22.62 1.99 -8.30
CA ASP A 102 23.89 1.32 -7.95
C ASP A 102 25.00 2.36 -7.70
N GLU A 103 25.05 3.44 -8.49
CA GLU A 103 26.01 4.54 -8.34
C GLU A 103 25.71 5.42 -7.12
N ARG A 104 24.45 5.87 -6.96
CA ARG A 104 24.08 6.86 -5.93
C ARG A 104 23.84 6.25 -4.56
N PHE A 105 23.42 4.99 -4.52
CA PHE A 105 23.02 4.26 -3.32
C PHE A 105 23.63 2.85 -3.34
N PRO A 106 24.96 2.71 -3.26
CA PRO A 106 25.65 1.43 -3.43
C PRO A 106 25.32 0.38 -2.35
N LYS A 107 24.60 0.76 -1.29
CA LYS A 107 24.11 -0.14 -0.23
C LYS A 107 22.65 -0.57 -0.43
N SER A 108 21.96 -0.04 -1.43
CA SER A 108 20.58 -0.41 -1.74
C SER A 108 20.50 -1.86 -2.18
N GLN A 109 19.49 -2.57 -1.71
CA GLN A 109 19.22 -3.95 -2.08
C GLN A 109 17.89 -4.10 -2.83
N VAL A 110 17.24 -2.98 -3.13
CA VAL A 110 15.88 -2.93 -3.69
C VAL A 110 15.74 -3.66 -5.04
N PHE A 111 16.84 -3.82 -5.78
CA PHE A 111 16.89 -4.49 -7.08
C PHE A 111 17.51 -5.90 -7.06
N LEU A 112 17.73 -6.51 -5.89
CA LEU A 112 18.34 -7.86 -5.79
C LEU A 112 17.36 -9.03 -6.02
N GLY A 113 16.07 -8.76 -6.23
CA GLY A 113 15.10 -9.81 -6.51
C GLY A 113 15.03 -10.25 -7.98
N GLU A 114 14.13 -11.19 -8.25
CA GLU A 114 13.92 -11.75 -9.60
C GLU A 114 12.95 -10.89 -10.41
N PHE A 115 13.49 -10.06 -11.31
CA PHE A 115 12.71 -9.16 -12.17
C PHE A 115 12.64 -9.62 -13.63
N VAL A 116 11.50 -9.35 -14.26
CA VAL A 116 11.24 -9.56 -15.69
C VAL A 116 10.63 -8.30 -16.30
N PRO A 117 10.86 -8.03 -17.60
CA PRO A 117 10.19 -6.94 -18.28
C PRO A 117 8.68 -7.19 -18.36
N GLY A 118 7.91 -6.17 -18.00
CA GLY A 118 6.46 -6.09 -18.24
C GLY A 118 6.15 -5.53 -19.63
N GLU A 119 4.90 -5.68 -20.05
CA GLU A 119 4.38 -5.14 -21.32
C GLU A 119 4.49 -3.61 -21.40
N ASP A 120 4.53 -2.93 -20.25
CA ASP A 120 4.70 -1.48 -20.10
C ASP A 120 6.17 -1.03 -20.15
N GLY A 121 7.10 -1.93 -20.49
CA GLY A 121 8.54 -1.67 -20.54
C GLY A 121 9.20 -1.53 -19.17
N LYS A 122 8.46 -1.72 -18.07
CA LYS A 122 9.00 -1.66 -16.71
C LYS A 122 9.40 -3.05 -16.22
N MET A 123 10.51 -3.14 -15.52
CA MET A 123 10.92 -4.31 -14.78
C MET A 123 9.99 -4.53 -13.59
N ARG A 124 9.52 -5.77 -13.39
CA ARG A 124 8.60 -6.17 -12.32
C ARG A 124 9.03 -7.51 -11.77
N TYR A 125 8.73 -7.79 -10.50
CA TYR A 125 9.02 -9.12 -9.94
C TYR A 125 8.34 -10.23 -10.75
N LEU A 126 8.92 -11.43 -10.75
CA LEU A 126 8.24 -12.62 -11.27
C LEU A 126 6.82 -12.74 -10.73
N LYS A 127 5.87 -13.12 -11.60
CA LYS A 127 4.44 -13.16 -11.28
C LYS A 127 4.14 -13.91 -9.98
N LYS A 128 4.82 -15.05 -9.72
CA LYS A 128 4.63 -15.84 -8.50
C LYS A 128 5.05 -15.08 -7.24
N ILE A 129 6.12 -14.28 -7.29
CA ILE A 129 6.57 -13.45 -6.15
C ILE A 129 5.52 -12.38 -5.85
N ARG A 130 5.06 -11.65 -6.87
CA ARG A 130 4.02 -10.62 -6.72
C ARG A 130 2.75 -11.20 -6.11
N GLN A 131 2.30 -12.35 -6.60
CA GLN A 131 1.12 -13.03 -6.07
C GLN A 131 1.28 -13.43 -4.60
N ARG A 132 2.47 -13.86 -4.17
CA ARG A 132 2.75 -14.20 -2.77
C ARG A 132 2.72 -12.98 -1.87
N LEU A 133 3.36 -11.88 -2.29
CA LEU A 133 3.35 -10.60 -1.57
C LEU A 133 1.92 -10.10 -1.35
N PHE A 134 1.13 -10.02 -2.42
CA PHE A 134 -0.26 -9.54 -2.34
C PHE A 134 -1.14 -10.44 -1.48
N ARG A 135 -1.08 -11.76 -1.67
CA ARG A 135 -1.88 -12.69 -0.86
C ARG A 135 -1.57 -12.60 0.63
N ASN A 136 -0.29 -12.46 1.00
CA ASN A 136 0.11 -12.38 2.41
C ASN A 136 -0.56 -11.20 3.12
N VAL A 137 -0.53 -10.00 2.52
CA VAL A 137 -1.16 -8.81 3.08
C VAL A 137 -2.68 -8.92 3.00
N GLN A 138 -3.21 -9.35 1.85
CA GLN A 138 -4.65 -9.48 1.65
C GLN A 138 -5.29 -10.43 2.67
N GLN A 139 -4.71 -11.60 2.91
CA GLN A 139 -5.24 -12.56 3.88
C GLN A 139 -5.18 -12.03 5.32
N ARG A 140 -4.14 -11.26 5.67
CA ARG A 140 -4.05 -10.62 6.99
C ARG A 140 -5.13 -9.57 7.19
N ILE A 141 -5.34 -8.70 6.19
CA ILE A 141 -6.40 -7.69 6.22
C ILE A 141 -7.78 -8.36 6.28
N GLU A 142 -8.04 -9.37 5.45
CA GLU A 142 -9.34 -10.07 5.42
C GLU A 142 -9.67 -10.74 6.76
N LYS A 143 -8.66 -11.26 7.47
CA LYS A 143 -8.84 -11.87 8.79
C LYS A 143 -9.18 -10.84 9.87
N LEU A 144 -8.58 -9.65 9.83
CA LEU A 144 -8.65 -8.67 10.93
C LEU A 144 -9.63 -7.54 10.69
N ALA A 145 -9.80 -7.12 9.43
CA ALA A 145 -10.57 -5.96 9.02
C ALA A 145 -11.14 -6.15 7.60
N PRO A 146 -12.03 -7.14 7.38
CA PRO A 146 -12.58 -7.49 6.06
C PRO A 146 -13.37 -6.36 5.39
N GLN A 147 -13.82 -5.37 6.18
CA GLN A 147 -14.55 -4.20 5.67
C GLN A 147 -13.66 -3.20 4.93
N ILE A 148 -12.33 -3.28 5.04
CA ILE A 148 -11.41 -2.34 4.38
C ILE A 148 -11.27 -2.71 2.90
N PRO A 149 -11.62 -1.80 1.97
CA PRO A 149 -11.37 -2.01 0.55
C PRO A 149 -9.89 -2.10 0.25
N THR A 150 -9.53 -3.16 -0.46
CA THR A 150 -8.19 -3.35 -1.00
C THR A 150 -8.21 -3.41 -2.53
N TYR A 151 -7.13 -2.94 -3.16
CA TYR A 151 -6.95 -2.98 -4.61
C TYR A 151 -5.46 -3.08 -4.99
N LEU A 152 -5.17 -3.59 -6.19
CA LEU A 152 -3.79 -3.64 -6.73
C LEU A 152 -3.49 -2.43 -7.61
N CYS A 153 -2.33 -1.83 -7.41
CA CYS A 153 -1.83 -0.69 -8.21
C CYS A 153 -1.06 -1.18 -9.43
N MET A 154 -1.42 -0.66 -10.62
CA MET A 154 -0.70 -0.92 -11.88
C MET A 154 -0.49 -2.41 -12.18
N GLU A 155 -1.47 -3.26 -11.89
CA GLU A 155 -1.43 -4.70 -12.10
C GLU A 155 -2.48 -5.19 -13.09
N ASN A 156 -2.14 -6.24 -13.84
CA ASN A 156 -3.05 -6.83 -14.83
C ASN A 156 -4.07 -7.77 -14.19
N SER A 157 -5.22 -7.95 -14.84
CA SER A 157 -6.35 -8.79 -14.39
C SER A 157 -5.91 -10.20 -13.97
N SER A 158 -4.93 -10.79 -14.65
CA SER A 158 -4.42 -12.13 -14.36
C SER A 158 -3.74 -12.29 -12.98
N LEU A 159 -3.35 -11.20 -12.32
CA LEU A 159 -2.88 -11.24 -10.94
C LEU A 159 -4.04 -11.21 -9.94
N TRP A 160 -5.12 -10.46 -10.23
CA TRP A 160 -6.27 -10.31 -9.35
C TRP A 160 -6.97 -11.63 -9.06
N GLU A 161 -7.18 -12.49 -10.07
CA GLU A 161 -7.91 -13.76 -9.94
C GLU A 161 -7.41 -14.68 -8.81
N LYS A 162 -6.11 -14.62 -8.51
CA LYS A 162 -5.43 -15.51 -7.56
C LYS A 162 -4.93 -14.79 -6.30
N THR A 163 -5.29 -13.51 -6.12
CA THR A 163 -4.74 -12.68 -5.03
C THR A 163 -5.79 -11.88 -4.28
N MET A 164 -6.84 -11.40 -4.96
CA MET A 164 -7.83 -10.50 -4.38
C MET A 164 -9.23 -11.09 -4.43
N PRO A 165 -10.11 -10.78 -3.45
CA PRO A 165 -11.50 -11.24 -3.46
C PRO A 165 -12.33 -10.59 -4.57
N TYR A 166 -12.03 -9.34 -4.91
CA TYR A 166 -12.69 -8.59 -5.98
C TYR A 166 -11.80 -8.51 -7.23
N ARG A 167 -12.40 -8.61 -8.41
CA ARG A 167 -11.71 -8.72 -9.71
C ARG A 167 -12.19 -7.62 -10.66
N PRO A 168 -11.60 -6.42 -10.61
CA PRO A 168 -11.89 -5.38 -11.59
C PRO A 168 -11.37 -5.79 -12.97
N GLN A 169 -12.09 -5.42 -14.02
CA GLN A 169 -11.64 -5.52 -15.40
C GLN A 169 -10.90 -4.25 -15.83
N THR A 170 -11.28 -3.11 -15.26
CA THR A 170 -10.74 -1.79 -15.61
C THR A 170 -10.38 -0.96 -14.38
N ALA A 171 -9.61 0.12 -14.58
CA ALA A 171 -9.34 1.09 -13.52
C ALA A 171 -10.63 1.80 -13.02
N PRO A 172 -11.56 2.21 -13.90
CA PRO A 172 -12.88 2.69 -13.49
C PRO A 172 -13.63 1.76 -12.53
N ASP A 173 -13.55 0.43 -12.71
CA ASP A 173 -14.22 -0.52 -11.81
C ASP A 173 -13.68 -0.42 -10.37
N VAL A 174 -12.36 -0.18 -10.23
CA VAL A 174 -11.73 0.05 -8.92
C VAL A 174 -12.23 1.35 -8.32
N GLU A 175 -12.23 2.42 -9.11
CA GLU A 175 -12.68 3.75 -8.67
C GLU A 175 -14.15 3.73 -8.23
N GLU A 176 -15.02 3.08 -9.00
CA GLU A 176 -16.44 2.93 -8.68
C GLU A 176 -16.63 2.14 -7.38
N LYS A 177 -15.91 1.03 -7.20
CA LYS A 177 -15.96 0.25 -5.96
C LYS A 177 -15.50 1.06 -4.76
N LEU A 178 -14.40 1.81 -4.88
CA LEU A 178 -13.89 2.66 -3.80
C LEU A 178 -14.87 3.80 -3.49
N ALA A 179 -15.44 4.44 -4.51
CA ALA A 179 -16.42 5.50 -4.35
C ALA A 179 -17.71 4.99 -3.69
N PHE A 180 -18.20 3.81 -4.11
CA PHE A 180 -19.35 3.15 -3.49
C PHE A 180 -19.06 2.84 -2.01
N SER A 181 -17.93 2.20 -1.71
CA SER A 181 -17.55 1.88 -0.34
C SER A 181 -17.41 3.12 0.54
N LEU A 182 -16.87 4.22 -0.01
CA LEU A 182 -16.77 5.49 0.70
C LEU A 182 -18.15 6.09 1.04
N ARG A 183 -19.12 6.00 0.13
CA ARG A 183 -20.49 6.49 0.37
C ARG A 183 -21.24 5.63 1.37
N ASP A 184 -21.07 4.32 1.27
CA ASP A 184 -21.73 3.33 2.13
C ASP A 184 -21.19 3.38 3.57
N ARG A 185 -19.87 3.38 3.74
CA ARG A 185 -19.22 3.36 5.06
C ARG A 185 -19.11 4.73 5.72
N PHE A 186 -19.19 5.81 4.94
CA PHE A 186 -19.06 7.17 5.45
C PHE A 186 -20.14 8.08 4.84
N PRO A 187 -21.41 7.86 5.21
CA PRO A 187 -22.48 8.74 4.79
C PRO A 187 -22.18 10.17 5.26
N VAL A 188 -22.40 11.15 4.39
CA VAL A 188 -22.34 12.56 4.79
C VAL A 188 -23.54 12.79 5.70
N GLU A 189 -23.30 13.16 6.96
CA GLU A 189 -24.37 13.62 7.84
C GLU A 189 -25.10 14.80 7.16
N ALA A 190 -26.43 14.70 7.08
CA ALA A 190 -27.30 15.63 6.38
C ALA A 190 -27.33 17.01 7.03
#